data_AF-A0A7X9D509-F1
#
_entry.id   AF-A0A7X9D509-F1
#
_cell.length_a   1.000
_cell.length_b   1.000
_cell.length_c   1.000
_cell.angle_alpha   90.00
_cell.angle_beta   90.00
_cell.angle_gamma   90.00
#
_symmetry.space_group_name_H-M   'P 1'
#
loop_
_entity.id
_entity.type
_entity.pdbx_description
1 polymer ?
#
loop_
_entity_poly.entity_id
_entity_poly.type
_entity_poly.pdbx_seq_one_letter_code
_entity_poly.pdbx_strand_id
1 'polypeptide(L)'
;MAIDSFYELQGIIKEEESITLKKAESMLLSLIKQQNKADNNAQINTTFLTIQQVTKTGAFIGSNRLKHSITAMMELRLENPKNIYSDRYAIFSKHRRGDVGVRLYYDLSMTGDVFYNEDRFSQDRKIRQLQSEAGKSMRNYADKFDILFENIKVNKP
;
A
#
# COMPACT_ATOMS: atom_id res chain seq x y z
N MET A 1 0.24 16.28 8.79
CA MET A 1 1.68 16.46 9.09
C MET A 1 2.49 15.57 8.15
N ALA A 2 3.55 16.09 7.55
CA ALA A 2 4.51 15.31 6.77
C ALA A 2 5.75 15.02 7.63
N ILE A 3 6.28 13.80 7.54
CA ILE A 3 7.52 13.37 8.21
C ILE A 3 8.41 12.78 7.12
N ASP A 4 9.58 13.37 6.92
CA ASP A 4 10.47 13.00 5.82
C ASP A 4 11.16 11.64 6.03
N SER A 5 11.55 11.32 7.26
CA SER A 5 12.16 10.04 7.58
C SER A 5 11.68 9.56 8.95
N PHE A 6 10.79 8.57 8.94
CA PHE A 6 10.28 7.97 10.18
C PHE A 6 11.40 7.29 10.97
N TYR A 7 12.35 6.66 10.26
CA TYR A 7 13.51 6.01 10.86
C TYR A 7 14.47 7.00 11.54
N GLU A 8 14.74 8.16 10.93
CA GLU A 8 15.59 9.18 11.56
C GLU A 8 14.92 9.76 12.81
N LEU A 9 13.62 10.03 12.75
CA LEU A 9 12.87 10.50 13.92
C LEU A 9 12.92 9.51 15.09
N GLN A 10 12.89 8.20 14.81
CA GLN A 10 13.11 7.17 15.84
C GLN A 10 14.51 7.25 16.45
N GLY A 11 15.53 7.52 15.62
CA GLY A 11 16.92 7.67 16.05
C GLY A 11 17.11 8.86 16.99
N ILE A 12 16.55 10.02 16.62
CA ILE A 12 16.61 11.24 17.43
C ILE A 12 15.98 11.01 18.81
N ILE A 13 14.75 10.49 18.86
CA ILE A 13 14.06 10.24 20.14
C ILE A 13 14.82 9.20 20.99
N LYS A 14 15.41 8.18 20.36
CA LYS A 14 16.22 7.19 21.07
C LYS A 14 17.40 7.88 21.79
N GLU A 15 18.06 8.82 21.13
CA GLU A 15 19.22 9.54 21.67
C GLU A 15 18.82 10.55 22.74
N GLU A 16 17.82 11.40 22.46
CA GLU A 16 17.36 12.45 23.37
C GLU A 16 16.77 11.89 24.66
N GLU A 17 15.94 10.86 24.56
CA GLU A 17 15.27 10.25 25.72
C GLU A 17 16.11 9.12 26.36
N SER A 18 17.29 8.81 25.81
CA SER A 18 18.14 7.70 26.26
C SER A 18 17.39 6.35 26.36
N ILE A 19 16.50 6.07 25.40
CA ILE A 19 15.68 4.86 25.36
C ILE A 19 16.12 3.90 24.25
N THR A 20 15.54 2.69 24.22
CA THR A 20 15.77 1.76 23.10
C THR A 20 15.01 2.21 21.85
N LEU A 21 15.52 1.87 20.67
CA LEU A 21 14.87 2.18 19.38
C LEU A 21 13.43 1.61 19.32
N LYS A 22 13.22 0.42 19.89
CA LYS A 22 11.89 -0.21 20.01
C LYS A 22 10.93 0.61 20.88
N LYS A 23 11.43 1.25 21.94
CA LYS A 23 10.62 2.11 22.81
C LYS A 23 10.30 3.43 22.12
N ALA A 24 11.28 4.04 21.44
CA ALA A 24 11.07 5.23 20.61
C ALA A 24 10.01 5.00 19.51
N GLU A 25 10.11 3.87 18.79
CA GLU A 25 9.09 3.47 17.82
C GLU A 25 7.69 3.32 18.46
N SER A 26 7.62 2.68 19.63
CA SER A 26 6.34 2.48 20.32
C SER A 26 5.69 3.80 20.71
N MET A 27 6.51 4.75 21.19
CA MET A 27 6.06 6.09 21.56
C MET A 27 5.53 6.84 20.35
N LEU A 28 6.29 6.88 19.24
CA LEU A 28 5.84 7.51 17.99
C LEU A 28 4.55 6.90 17.46
N LEU A 29 4.44 5.57 17.43
CA LEU A 29 3.22 4.89 16.98
C LEU A 29 2.03 5.19 17.89
N SER A 30 2.25 5.33 19.19
CA SER A 30 1.20 5.71 20.14
C SER A 30 0.73 7.14 19.89
N LEU A 31 1.67 8.07 19.72
CA LEU A 31 1.39 9.48 19.42
C LEU A 31 0.59 9.62 18.12
N ILE A 32 1.02 8.96 17.04
CA ILE A 32 0.28 8.95 15.76
C ILE A 32 -1.16 8.45 15.95
N LYS A 33 -1.34 7.35 16.71
CA LYS A 33 -2.69 6.81 16.96
C LYS A 33 -3.57 7.77 17.75
N GLN A 34 -3.01 8.44 18.75
CA GLN A 34 -3.70 9.43 19.56
C GLN A 34 -4.18 10.60 18.68
N GLN A 35 -3.27 11.14 17.87
CA GLN A 35 -3.52 12.25 16.95
C GLN A 35 -4.55 11.89 15.86
N ASN A 36 -4.50 10.66 15.34
CA ASN A 36 -5.50 10.17 14.38
C ASN A 36 -6.92 10.11 14.98
N LYS A 37 -7.04 9.90 16.29
CA LYS A 37 -8.31 9.81 17.01
C LYS A 37 -8.83 11.14 17.53
N ALA A 38 -8.21 12.26 17.13
CA ALA A 38 -8.55 13.59 17.65
C ALA A 38 -8.30 13.77 19.15
N ASP A 39 -7.46 12.91 19.76
CA ASP A 39 -7.06 13.06 21.16
C ASP A 39 -5.87 14.03 21.27
N ASN A 40 -6.05 15.22 20.71
CA ASN A 40 -5.11 16.32 20.76
C ASN A 40 -5.80 17.57 21.27
N ASN A 41 -5.02 18.59 21.64
CA ASN A 41 -5.57 19.81 22.25
C ASN A 41 -6.60 20.51 21.35
N ALA A 42 -6.50 20.35 20.03
CA ALA A 42 -7.42 20.92 19.06
C ALA A 42 -8.67 20.06 18.81
N GLN A 43 -8.73 18.83 19.34
CA GLN A 43 -9.81 17.86 19.13
C GLN A 43 -10.10 17.58 17.64
N ILE A 44 -9.05 17.51 16.82
CA ILE A 44 -9.17 17.26 15.36
C ILE A 44 -8.47 15.98 14.93
N ASN A 45 -9.07 15.25 13.99
CA ASN A 45 -8.43 14.08 13.38
C ASN A 45 -7.24 14.51 12.54
N THR A 46 -6.04 14.05 12.90
CA THR A 46 -4.80 14.37 12.18
C THR A 46 -4.43 13.22 11.24
N THR A 47 -3.93 13.56 10.04
CA THR A 47 -3.34 12.58 9.11
C THR A 47 -1.84 12.79 8.99
N PHE A 48 -1.10 11.68 8.92
CA PHE A 48 0.34 11.64 8.77
C PHE A 48 0.73 11.08 7.40
N LEU A 49 1.58 11.81 6.71
CA LEU A 49 2.30 11.34 5.53
C LEU A 49 3.75 11.10 5.95
N THR A 50 4.23 9.88 5.84
CA THR A 50 5.60 9.51 6.22
C THR A 50 6.36 9.02 5.00
N ILE A 51 7.50 9.62 4.70
CA ILE A 51 8.41 9.16 3.66
C ILE A 51 9.43 8.21 4.29
N GLN A 52 9.77 7.14 3.58
CA GLN A 52 10.74 6.15 4.02
C GLN A 52 11.49 5.61 2.81
N GLN A 53 12.81 5.51 2.93
CA GLN A 53 13.64 4.87 1.92
C GLN A 53 13.43 3.35 1.94
N VAL A 54 13.43 2.73 0.77
CA VAL A 54 13.44 1.26 0.61
C VAL A 54 14.86 0.78 0.34
N THR A 55 15.15 -0.49 0.68
CA THR A 55 16.46 -1.08 0.32
C THR A 55 16.61 -1.21 -1.20
N LYS A 56 17.84 -1.48 -1.66
CA LYS A 56 18.11 -1.83 -3.07
C LYS A 56 17.29 -3.04 -3.57
N THR A 57 16.89 -3.93 -2.67
CA THR A 57 16.05 -5.09 -2.98
C THR A 57 14.55 -4.77 -2.97
N GLY A 58 14.16 -3.51 -2.73
CA GLY A 58 12.78 -3.07 -2.60
C GLY A 58 12.11 -3.52 -1.29
N ALA A 59 12.89 -4.00 -0.33
CA ALA A 59 12.38 -4.38 0.97
C ALA A 59 12.13 -3.12 1.81
N PHE A 60 11.00 -3.12 2.52
CA PHE A 60 10.65 -2.06 3.46
C PHE A 60 11.66 -2.02 4.62
N ILE A 61 12.26 -0.86 4.85
CA ILE A 61 13.12 -0.60 6.00
C ILE A 61 12.24 -0.09 7.14
N GLY A 62 11.71 -1.00 7.95
CA GLY A 62 10.91 -0.66 9.11
C GLY A 62 10.40 -1.89 9.85
N SER A 63 9.79 -1.70 11.02
CA SER A 63 9.27 -2.83 11.77
C SER A 63 7.94 -3.36 11.20
N ASN A 64 7.64 -4.62 11.48
CA ASN A 64 6.32 -5.17 11.21
C ASN A 64 5.20 -4.38 11.92
N ARG A 65 5.47 -3.76 13.09
CA ARG A 65 4.47 -2.99 13.84
C ARG A 65 4.06 -1.72 13.10
N LEU A 66 5.02 -1.06 12.45
CA LEU A 66 4.78 0.07 11.57
C LEU A 66 3.93 -0.37 10.37
N LYS A 67 4.31 -1.46 9.71
CA LYS A 67 3.55 -2.03 8.59
C LYS A 67 2.10 -2.32 8.97
N HIS A 68 1.82 -2.84 10.17
CA HIS A 68 0.45 -3.07 10.64
C HIS A 68 -0.31 -1.79 10.93
N SER A 69 0.34 -0.79 11.54
CA SER A 69 -0.31 0.46 11.98
C SER A 69 -0.70 1.37 10.82
N ILE A 70 -0.02 1.27 9.68
CA ILE A 70 -0.28 2.09 8.49
C ILE A 70 -1.56 1.64 7.75
N THR A 71 -2.32 2.64 7.27
CA THR A 71 -3.55 2.45 6.47
C THR A 71 -3.25 2.23 4.99
N ALA A 72 -2.28 2.98 4.43
CA ALA A 72 -1.87 2.85 3.04
C ALA A 72 -0.35 2.98 2.90
N MET A 73 0.25 2.15 2.05
CA MET A 73 1.67 2.17 1.73
C MET A 73 1.80 2.31 0.22
N MET A 74 2.26 3.48 -0.21
CA MET A 74 2.54 3.81 -1.60
C MET A 74 4.03 3.71 -1.85
N GLU A 75 4.40 3.12 -2.98
CA GLU A 75 5.77 3.00 -3.43
C GLU A 75 5.92 3.71 -4.76
N LEU A 76 6.95 4.54 -4.87
CA LEU A 76 7.37 5.17 -6.11
C LEU A 76 8.47 4.31 -6.71
N ARG A 77 8.25 3.78 -7.92
CA ARG A 77 9.14 2.82 -8.57
C ARG A 77 9.43 3.21 -10.02
N LEU A 78 10.53 2.68 -10.53
CA LEU A 78 10.88 2.65 -11.96
C LEU A 78 10.44 1.31 -12.56
N GLU A 79 9.96 1.32 -13.80
CA GLU A 79 9.66 0.09 -14.56
C GLU A 79 10.91 -0.77 -14.70
N ASN A 80 12.04 -0.14 -14.99
CA ASN A 80 13.35 -0.78 -14.96
C ASN A 80 14.26 -0.08 -13.93
N PRO A 81 14.49 -0.69 -12.75
CA PRO A 81 15.34 -0.12 -11.71
C PRO A 81 16.78 0.17 -12.14
N LYS A 82 17.27 -0.47 -13.21
CA LYS A 82 18.61 -0.24 -13.76
C LYS A 82 18.66 0.91 -14.77
N ASN A 83 17.51 1.40 -15.23
CA ASN A 83 17.40 2.49 -16.19
C ASN A 83 16.65 3.67 -15.56
N ILE A 84 17.38 4.72 -15.19
CA ILE A 84 16.82 5.96 -14.60
C ILE A 84 15.88 6.72 -15.53
N TYR A 85 15.94 6.45 -16.84
CA TYR A 85 15.07 7.01 -17.86
C TYR A 85 13.84 6.14 -18.13
N SER A 86 13.66 5.04 -17.42
CA SER A 86 12.44 4.24 -17.54
C SER A 86 11.25 4.93 -16.88
N ASP A 87 10.06 4.56 -17.36
CA ASP A 87 8.80 5.06 -16.82
C ASP A 87 8.74 4.92 -15.30
N ARG A 88 8.17 5.94 -14.65
CA ARG A 88 7.93 5.97 -13.22
C ARG A 88 6.47 5.67 -12.96
N TYR A 89 6.21 4.94 -11.87
CA TYR A 89 4.86 4.71 -11.42
C TYR A 89 4.77 4.71 -9.90
N ALA A 90 3.61 5.14 -9.41
CA ALA A 90 3.18 4.98 -8.04
C ALA A 90 2.33 3.71 -7.95
N ILE A 91 2.53 2.92 -6.89
CA ILE A 91 1.75 1.71 -6.63
C ILE A 91 1.49 1.55 -5.15
N PHE A 92 0.26 1.22 -4.77
CA PHE A 92 -0.03 0.84 -3.40
C PHE A 92 0.30 -0.65 -3.19
N SER A 93 1.28 -0.95 -2.34
CA SER A 93 1.54 -2.31 -1.85
C SER A 93 0.63 -2.71 -0.69
N LYS A 94 0.03 -1.72 -0.03
CA LYS A 94 -1.04 -1.88 0.97
C LYS A 94 -2.01 -0.71 0.88
N HIS A 95 -3.31 -1.00 0.93
CA HIS A 95 -4.33 0.04 0.96
C HIS A 95 -5.61 -0.52 1.61
N ARG A 96 -5.94 -0.07 2.83
CA ARG A 96 -7.09 -0.64 3.59
C ARG A 96 -8.47 -0.29 3.01
N ARG A 97 -8.58 0.72 2.14
CA ARG A 97 -9.87 1.29 1.67
C ARG A 97 -9.95 1.40 0.14
N GLY A 98 -9.28 0.53 -0.60
CA GLY A 98 -9.18 0.65 -2.06
C GLY A 98 -8.08 -0.23 -2.63
N ASP A 99 -7.75 -0.03 -3.90
CA ASP A 99 -6.99 -1.00 -4.66
C ASP A 99 -5.51 -1.09 -4.29
N VAL A 100 -4.98 -2.31 -4.35
CA VAL A 100 -3.55 -2.60 -4.21
C VAL A 100 -3.00 -3.13 -5.52
N GLY A 101 -1.81 -2.68 -5.91
CA GLY A 101 -1.10 -3.18 -7.08
C GLY A 101 -1.53 -2.57 -8.42
N VAL A 102 -2.36 -1.52 -8.45
CA VAL A 102 -2.64 -0.77 -9.68
C VAL A 102 -1.57 0.30 -9.84
N ARG A 103 -0.99 0.41 -11.04
CA ARG A 103 0.11 1.34 -11.33
C ARG A 103 -0.44 2.67 -11.86
N LEU A 104 -0.09 3.77 -11.20
CA LEU A 104 -0.31 5.12 -11.71
C LEU A 104 1.01 5.65 -12.28
N TYR A 105 1.12 5.69 -13.61
CA TYR A 105 2.30 6.22 -14.27
C TYR A 105 2.31 7.75 -14.20
N TYR A 106 3.49 8.32 -13.96
CA TYR A 106 3.65 9.77 -13.84
C TYR A 106 4.97 10.26 -14.45
N ASP A 107 5.00 11.52 -14.84
CA ASP A 107 6.18 12.19 -15.40
C ASP A 107 6.47 13.50 -14.63
N LEU A 108 7.76 13.76 -14.41
CA LEU A 108 8.33 14.95 -13.76
C LEU A 108 9.06 15.87 -14.74
N SER A 109 9.10 15.53 -16.03
CA SER A 109 9.82 16.26 -17.08
C SER A 109 9.16 17.59 -17.44
N MET A 110 7.86 17.72 -17.18
CA MET A 110 7.11 18.95 -17.42
C MET A 110 7.48 19.97 -16.32
N THR A 111 7.94 21.15 -16.73
CA THR A 111 8.17 22.26 -15.79
C THR A 111 6.84 22.70 -15.19
N GLY A 112 6.59 22.37 -13.92
CA GLY A 112 5.34 22.65 -13.22
C GLY A 112 4.85 21.44 -12.43
N ASP A 113 3.56 21.13 -12.59
CA ASP A 113 2.90 20.03 -11.89
C ASP A 113 3.29 18.66 -12.46
N VAL A 114 3.16 17.62 -11.62
CA VAL A 114 3.38 16.22 -12.01
C VAL A 114 2.31 15.80 -13.02
N PHE A 115 2.72 15.30 -14.18
CA PHE A 115 1.81 14.72 -15.16
C PHE A 115 1.43 13.29 -14.73
N TYR A 116 0.13 12.98 -14.70
CA TYR A 116 -0.39 11.65 -14.39
C TYR A 116 -1.09 11.04 -15.60
N ASN A 117 -0.74 9.79 -15.93
CA ASN A 117 -1.41 9.06 -17.01
C ASN A 117 -2.71 8.41 -16.52
N GLU A 118 -3.76 9.22 -16.39
CA GLU A 118 -5.07 8.82 -15.87
C GLU A 118 -5.79 7.82 -16.78
N ASP A 119 -5.65 7.96 -18.11
CA ASP A 119 -6.26 7.06 -19.08
C ASP A 119 -5.74 5.63 -18.92
N ARG A 120 -4.41 5.47 -18.86
CA ARG A 120 -3.78 4.16 -18.60
C ARG A 120 -4.21 3.60 -17.24
N PHE A 121 -4.28 4.44 -16.22
CA PHE A 121 -4.71 4.01 -14.89
C PHE A 121 -6.17 3.50 -14.88
N SER A 122 -7.08 4.19 -15.59
CA SER A 122 -8.47 3.77 -15.73
C SER A 122 -8.61 2.45 -16.47
N GLN A 123 -7.87 2.29 -17.58
CA GLN A 123 -7.82 1.06 -18.36
C GLN A 123 -7.29 -0.12 -17.52
N ASP A 124 -6.18 0.06 -16.81
CA ASP A 124 -5.59 -0.97 -15.95
C ASP A 124 -6.57 -1.41 -14.84
N ARG A 125 -7.30 -0.46 -14.22
CA ARG A 125 -8.36 -0.80 -13.26
C ARG A 125 -9.48 -1.62 -13.88
N LYS A 126 -9.97 -1.21 -15.05
CA LYS A 126 -11.07 -1.89 -15.74
C LYS A 126 -10.68 -3.32 -16.16
N ILE A 127 -9.48 -3.49 -16.73
CA ILE A 127 -8.95 -4.81 -17.10
C ILE A 127 -8.90 -5.72 -15.87
N ARG A 128 -8.40 -5.21 -14.75
CA ARG A 128 -8.25 -6.00 -13.52
C ARG A 128 -9.58 -6.36 -12.88
N GLN A 129 -10.57 -5.47 -12.95
CA GLN A 129 -11.94 -5.77 -12.53
C GLN A 129 -12.55 -6.88 -13.38
N LEU A 130 -12.44 -6.78 -14.71
CA LEU A 130 -12.94 -7.81 -15.64
C LEU A 130 -12.27 -9.17 -15.40
N GLN A 131 -10.96 -9.20 -15.15
CA GLN A 131 -10.24 -10.43 -14.79
C GLN A 131 -10.76 -11.04 -13.47
N SER A 132 -11.04 -10.21 -12.46
CA SER A 132 -11.60 -10.67 -11.18
C SER A 132 -12.99 -11.27 -11.35
N GLU A 133 -13.85 -10.61 -12.13
CA GLU A 133 -15.21 -11.04 -12.43
C GLU A 133 -15.21 -12.35 -13.23
N ALA A 134 -14.40 -12.44 -14.30
CA ALA A 134 -14.23 -13.67 -15.07
C ALA A 134 -13.75 -14.83 -14.20
N GLY A 135 -12.74 -14.60 -13.34
CA GLY A 135 -12.22 -15.62 -12.43
C GLY A 135 -13.20 -16.06 -11.34
N LYS A 136 -14.13 -15.19 -10.91
CA LYS A 136 -15.23 -15.57 -10.01
C LYS A 136 -16.28 -16.40 -10.75
N SER A 137 -16.67 -15.97 -11.95
CA SER A 137 -17.61 -16.71 -12.78
C SER A 137 -17.11 -18.11 -13.10
N MET A 138 -15.84 -18.26 -13.49
CA MET A 138 -15.24 -19.58 -13.75
C MET A 138 -15.28 -20.50 -12.54
N ARG A 139 -14.98 -19.99 -11.34
CA ARG A 139 -15.11 -20.78 -10.08
C ARG A 139 -16.55 -21.20 -9.84
N ASN A 140 -17.50 -20.27 -9.96
CA ASN A 140 -18.92 -20.59 -9.80
C ASN A 140 -19.40 -21.64 -10.83
N TYR A 141 -18.88 -21.61 -12.07
CA TYR A 141 -19.18 -22.63 -13.08
C TYR A 141 -18.58 -23.99 -12.71
N ALA A 142 -17.35 -24.02 -12.20
CA ALA A 142 -16.71 -25.25 -11.72
C ALA A 142 -17.49 -25.87 -10.57
N ASP A 143 -17.87 -25.08 -9.56
CA ASP A 143 -18.67 -25.57 -8.42
C ASP A 143 -20.02 -26.15 -8.88
N LYS A 144 -20.70 -25.50 -9.83
CA LYS A 144 -21.95 -26.01 -10.42
C LYS A 144 -21.74 -27.29 -11.22
N PHE A 145 -20.62 -27.40 -11.92
CA PHE A 145 -20.26 -28.60 -12.66
C PHE A 145 -20.04 -29.77 -11.70
N ASP A 146 -19.27 -29.58 -10.63
CA ASP A 146 -19.02 -30.62 -9.63
C ASP A 146 -20.31 -31.13 -8.99
N ILE A 147 -21.23 -30.22 -8.59
CA ILE A 147 -22.56 -30.59 -8.07
C ILE A 147 -23.36 -31.43 -9.07
N LEU A 148 -23.33 -31.06 -10.36
CA LEU A 148 -24.05 -31.79 -11.40
C LEU A 148 -23.54 -33.23 -11.52
N PHE A 149 -22.22 -33.43 -11.48
CA PHE A 149 -21.61 -34.76 -11.63
C PHE A 149 -21.64 -35.61 -10.36
N GLU A 150 -21.67 -35.01 -9.18
CA GLU A 150 -21.94 -35.73 -7.93
C GLU A 150 -23.35 -36.31 -7.90
N ASN A 151 -24.35 -35.55 -8.34
CA ASN A 151 -25.74 -36.02 -8.42
C ASN A 151 -25.93 -37.17 -9.44
N ILE A 152 -25.12 -37.21 -10.50
CA ILE A 152 -25.14 -38.30 -11.48
C ILE A 152 -24.57 -39.60 -10.89
N LYS A 153 -23.59 -39.53 -9.96
CA LYS A 153 -23.02 -40.72 -9.31
C LYS A 153 -23.97 -41.39 -8.32
N VAL A 154 -24.88 -40.63 -7.70
CA VAL A 154 -25.87 -41.13 -6.73
C VAL A 154 -27.03 -41.87 -7.43
N ASN A 155 -27.31 -41.56 -8.69
CA ASN A 155 -28.34 -42.21 -9.52
C ASN A 155 -27.77 -43.30 -10.43
N LYS A 156 -26.94 -44.20 -9.90
CA LYS A 156 -26.69 -45.51 -10.55
C LYS A 156 -27.69 -46.53 -9.99
N PRO A 157 -28.42 -47.28 -10.84
CA PRO A 157 -29.29 -48.36 -10.40
C PRO A 157 -28.50 -49.49 -9.72
#